data_AF-A0A9P0CQA3-F1
#
_entry.id   AF-A0A9P0CQA3-F1
#
_cell.length_a   1.000
_cell.length_b   1.000
_cell.length_c   1.000
_cell.angle_alpha   90.00
_cell.angle_beta   90.00
_cell.angle_gamma   90.00
#
_symmetry.space_group_name_H-M   'P 1'
#
loop_
_entity.id
_entity.type
_entity.pdbx_description
1 polymer ?
#
loop_
_entity_poly.entity_id
_entity_poly.type
_entity_poly.pdbx_seq_one_letter_code
_entity_poly.pdbx_strand_id
1 'polypeptide(L)'
;MEHLQARVEVWMDLGVDNARRFIDVYTLSKKLGPKISKALPALHAFTGCDFNPALYRHGKEKLLQFLMNSEIFQEAFLDLGSKEHNVQDSFNIIQSFTCHLYGLKK
;
A
#
# COMPACT_ATOMS: atom_id res chain seq x y z
N MET A 1 5.45 20.55 -2.85
CA MET A 1 6.41 19.94 -1.89
C MET A 1 7.82 20.22 -2.40
N GLU A 2 8.24 21.49 -2.47
CA GLU A 2 9.53 21.89 -3.07
C GLU A 2 10.50 22.55 -2.07
N HIS A 3 10.19 22.52 -0.77
CA HIS A 3 10.92 23.32 0.24
C HIS A 3 11.76 22.51 1.22
N LEU A 4 11.85 21.18 1.05
CA LEU A 4 12.72 20.33 1.88
C LEU A 4 13.96 19.96 1.07
N GLN A 5 14.99 20.80 1.15
CA GLN A 5 16.31 20.54 0.57
C GLN A 5 17.17 19.58 1.44
N ALA A 6 16.76 19.34 2.68
CA ALA A 6 17.42 18.42 3.59
C ALA A 6 16.92 16.99 3.39
N ARG A 7 17.83 16.02 3.44
CA ARG A 7 17.50 14.59 3.53
C ARG A 7 16.75 14.35 4.84
N VAL A 8 15.45 14.09 4.76
CA VAL A 8 14.60 13.81 5.93
C VAL A 8 14.70 12.33 6.26
N GLU A 9 15.31 12.03 7.41
CA GLU A 9 15.34 10.69 7.98
C GLU A 9 14.20 10.56 9.00
N VAL A 10 13.29 9.61 8.76
CA VAL A 10 12.07 9.44 9.53
C VAL A 10 12.12 8.10 10.24
N TRP A 11 11.96 8.12 11.56
CA TRP A 11 11.80 6.93 12.38
C TRP A 11 10.43 6.93 13.06
N MET A 12 9.83 5.75 13.17
CA MET A 12 8.62 5.52 13.93
C MET A 12 8.94 4.74 15.20
N ASP A 13 8.56 5.30 16.34
CA ASP A 13 8.61 4.62 17.62
C ASP A 13 7.28 3.89 17.87
N LEU A 14 7.34 2.57 18.06
CA LEU A 14 6.17 1.71 18.15
C LEU A 14 6.33 0.71 19.29
N GLY A 15 5.22 0.30 19.91
CA GLY A 15 5.21 -0.67 21.00
C GLY A 15 5.54 -0.03 22.36
N VAL A 16 5.48 -0.83 23.41
CA VAL A 16 5.75 -0.43 24.80
C VAL A 16 6.69 -1.44 25.47
N ASP A 17 7.44 -1.00 26.47
CA ASP A 17 8.38 -1.81 27.25
C ASP A 17 9.29 -2.70 26.39
N ASN A 18 9.31 -4.00 26.67
CA ASN A 18 10.14 -4.99 25.97
C ASN A 18 9.70 -5.23 24.51
N ALA A 19 8.55 -4.71 24.08
CA ALA A 19 8.08 -4.77 22.70
C ALA A 19 8.32 -3.46 21.92
N ARG A 20 8.95 -2.45 22.54
CA ARG A 20 9.26 -1.17 21.88
C ARG A 20 10.29 -1.39 20.77
N ARG A 21 10.03 -0.79 19.62
CA ARG A 21 10.84 -0.90 18.41
C ARG A 21 10.86 0.42 17.64
N PHE A 22 12.01 0.76 17.09
CA PHE A 22 12.17 1.88 16.18
C PHE A 22 12.22 1.38 14.74
N ILE A 23 11.29 1.83 13.91
CA ILE A 23 11.25 1.50 12.49
C ILE A 23 11.83 2.68 11.71
N ASP A 24 12.92 2.43 10.97
CA ASP A 24 13.45 3.37 10.00
C ASP A 24 12.56 3.40 8.75
N VAL A 25 11.67 4.40 8.72
CA VAL A 25 10.73 4.62 7.61
C VAL A 25 11.46 5.11 6.37
N TYR A 26 12.56 5.86 6.54
CA TYR A 26 13.37 6.32 5.42
C TYR A 26 13.95 5.13 4.65
N THR A 27 14.66 4.23 5.34
CA THR A 27 15.23 3.01 4.75
C THR A 27 14.14 2.11 4.18
N LEU A 28 13.00 1.97 4.87
CA LEU A 28 11.86 1.21 4.38
C LEU A 28 11.31 1.79 3.06
N SER A 29 11.14 3.11 2.97
CA SER A 29 10.66 3.78 1.76
C SER A 29 11.62 3.61 0.59
N LYS A 30 12.94 3.62 0.84
CA LYS A 30 13.96 3.33 -0.17
C LYS A 30 13.88 1.90 -0.68
N LYS A 31 13.65 0.94 0.22
CA LYS A 31 13.52 -0.48 -0.15
C LYS A 31 12.25 -0.77 -0.93
N LEU A 32 11.13 -0.14 -0.55
CA LEU A 32 9.84 -0.30 -1.25
C LEU A 32 9.81 0.45 -2.58
N GLY A 33 10.54 1.56 -2.67
CA GLY A 33 10.56 2.40 -3.86
C GLY A 33 9.29 3.27 -4.01
N PRO A 34 9.35 4.25 -4.91
CA PRO A 34 8.34 5.31 -4.98
C PRO A 34 6.95 4.82 -5.41
N LYS A 35 6.85 3.83 -6.30
CA LYS A 35 5.55 3.30 -6.76
C LYS A 35 4.78 2.64 -5.60
N ILE A 36 5.40 1.65 -4.96
CA ILE A 36 4.76 0.91 -3.85
C ILE A 36 4.47 1.84 -2.68
N SER A 37 5.43 2.68 -2.26
CA SER A 37 5.21 3.60 -1.13
C SER A 37 4.02 4.54 -1.34
N LYS A 38 3.79 5.01 -2.57
CA LYS A 38 2.64 5.87 -2.90
C LYS A 38 1.33 5.09 -3.07
N ALA A 39 1.38 3.81 -3.40
CA ALA A 39 0.20 2.94 -3.51
C ALA A 39 -0.32 2.46 -2.13
N LEU A 40 0.53 2.45 -1.09
CA LEU A 40 0.17 1.95 0.25
C LEU A 40 -1.07 2.62 0.88
N PRO A 41 -1.27 3.95 0.80
CA PRO A 41 -2.46 4.59 1.36
C PRO A 41 -3.76 4.10 0.68
N ALA A 42 -3.74 3.97 -0.65
CA ALA A 42 -4.87 3.44 -1.41
C ALA A 42 -5.14 1.97 -1.05
N LEU A 43 -4.09 1.15 -0.94
CA LEU A 43 -4.21 -0.22 -0.47
C LEU A 43 -4.79 -0.30 0.96
N HIS A 44 -4.37 0.59 1.86
CA HIS A 44 -4.89 0.65 3.23
C HIS A 44 -6.38 1.00 3.25
N ALA A 45 -6.78 2.03 2.50
CA ALA A 45 -8.19 2.41 2.39
C ALA A 45 -9.05 1.28 1.80
N PHE A 46 -8.52 0.57 0.80
CA PHE A 46 -9.21 -0.54 0.14
C PHE A 46 -9.34 -1.78 1.02
N THR A 47 -8.29 -2.13 1.77
CA THR A 47 -8.23 -3.36 2.56
C THR A 47 -8.77 -3.20 3.99
N GLY A 48 -8.93 -1.96 4.43
CA GLY A 48 -9.40 -1.61 5.77
C GLY A 48 -8.29 -1.56 6.82
N CYS A 49 -8.66 -1.10 8.02
CA CYS A 49 -7.76 -1.00 9.16
C CYS A 49 -7.93 -2.20 10.11
N ASP A 50 -7.16 -2.23 11.22
CA ASP A 50 -7.24 -3.34 12.18
C ASP A 50 -8.61 -3.44 12.87
N PHE A 51 -9.35 -2.33 12.97
CA PHE A 51 -10.68 -2.27 13.58
C PHE A 51 -11.82 -2.50 12.59
N ASN A 52 -11.58 -2.33 11.29
CA ASN A 52 -12.57 -2.48 10.24
C ASN A 52 -11.94 -3.14 9.00
N PRO A 53 -11.75 -4.47 9.01
CA PRO A 53 -11.22 -5.20 7.87
C PRO A 53 -12.25 -5.27 6.74
N ALA A 54 -11.83 -4.97 5.50
CA ALA A 54 -12.73 -4.96 4.35
C ALA A 54 -12.83 -6.31 3.61
N LEU A 55 -11.83 -7.20 3.76
CA LEU A 55 -11.71 -8.43 2.97
C LEU A 55 -11.73 -9.68 3.86
N TYR A 56 -12.74 -10.52 3.69
CA TYR A 56 -12.95 -11.73 4.48
C TYR A 56 -11.83 -12.76 4.24
N ARG A 57 -11.25 -13.30 5.32
CA ARG A 57 -10.18 -14.33 5.30
C ARG A 57 -8.88 -13.94 4.60
N HIS A 58 -8.66 -12.66 4.29
CA HIS A 58 -7.40 -12.19 3.70
C HIS A 58 -6.69 -11.19 4.62
N GLY A 59 -5.49 -11.56 5.07
CA GLY A 59 -4.64 -10.68 5.87
C GLY A 59 -3.90 -9.63 5.02
N LYS A 60 -3.54 -8.51 5.64
CA LYS A 60 -2.83 -7.38 5.01
C LYS A 60 -1.50 -7.78 4.35
N GLU A 61 -0.78 -8.73 4.93
CA GLU A 61 0.47 -9.22 4.37
C GLU A 61 0.29 -9.82 2.97
N LYS A 62 -0.70 -10.71 2.80
CA LYS A 62 -1.00 -11.33 1.50
C LYS A 62 -1.41 -10.28 0.46
N LEU A 63 -2.18 -9.28 0.88
CA LEU A 63 -2.65 -8.19 0.01
C LEU A 63 -1.48 -7.31 -0.44
N LEU A 64 -0.57 -6.98 0.48
CA LEU A 64 0.66 -6.25 0.18
C LEU A 64 1.55 -7.04 -0.79
N GLN A 65 1.78 -8.34 -0.54
CA GLN A 65 2.55 -9.18 -1.44
C GLN A 65 1.92 -9.24 -2.84
N PHE A 66 0.59 -9.33 -2.92
CA PHE A 66 -0.12 -9.37 -4.19
C PHE A 66 0.05 -8.07 -4.99
N LEU A 67 0.01 -6.91 -4.31
CA LEU A 67 0.34 -5.62 -4.91
C LEU A 67 1.81 -5.59 -5.37
N MET A 68 2.75 -5.99 -4.51
CA MET A 68 4.19 -5.94 -4.80
C MET A 68 4.58 -6.82 -6.00
N ASN A 69 3.86 -7.90 -6.26
CA ASN A 69 4.17 -8.85 -7.34
C ASN A 69 3.52 -8.50 -8.70
N SER A 70 2.81 -7.37 -8.83
CA SER A 70 2.12 -7.00 -10.07
C SER A 70 2.22 -5.50 -10.34
N GLU A 71 2.96 -5.13 -11.38
CA GLU A 71 3.10 -3.73 -11.80
C GLU A 71 1.74 -3.10 -12.16
N ILE A 72 0.85 -3.87 -12.79
CA ILE A 72 -0.50 -3.43 -13.15
C ILE A 72 -1.30 -3.03 -11.89
N PHE A 73 -1.18 -3.81 -10.81
CA PHE A 73 -1.83 -3.45 -9.55
C PHE A 73 -1.14 -2.27 -8.88
N GLN A 74 0.19 -2.19 -8.91
CA GLN A 74 0.92 -1.03 -8.38
C GLN A 74 0.45 0.26 -9.05
N GLU A 75 0.26 0.25 -10.36
CA GLU A 75 -0.17 1.41 -11.14
C GLU A 75 -1.62 1.79 -10.84
N ALA A 76 -2.55 0.84 -10.77
CA ALA A 76 -3.94 1.16 -10.43
C ALA A 76 -4.10 1.71 -9.00
N PHE A 77 -3.40 1.15 -8.01
CA PHE A 77 -3.44 1.67 -6.65
C PHE A 77 -2.69 3.00 -6.50
N LEU A 78 -1.65 3.23 -7.31
CA LEU A 78 -0.97 4.52 -7.40
C LEU A 78 -1.90 5.59 -8.00
N ASP A 79 -2.59 5.25 -9.09
CA ASP A 79 -3.52 6.14 -9.79
C ASP A 79 -4.68 6.56 -8.88
N LEU A 80 -5.23 5.64 -8.07
CA LEU A 80 -6.30 5.96 -7.12
C LEU A 80 -5.88 7.03 -6.09
N GLY A 81 -4.59 7.12 -5.75
CA GLY A 81 -4.04 8.15 -4.86
C GLY A 81 -3.61 9.44 -5.57
N SER A 82 -3.81 9.53 -6.89
CA SER A 82 -3.36 10.65 -7.71
C SER A 82 -4.42 11.76 -7.80
N LYS A 83 -3.97 12.99 -8.13
CA LYS A 83 -4.89 14.13 -8.33
C LYS A 83 -5.73 14.00 -9.61
N GLU A 84 -5.15 13.42 -10.64
CA GLU A 84 -5.76 13.19 -11.95
C GLU A 84 -5.85 11.68 -12.14
N HIS A 85 -6.92 11.08 -11.64
CA HIS A 85 -7.11 9.64 -11.66
C HIS A 85 -8.19 9.24 -12.66
N ASN A 86 -7.95 8.17 -13.41
CA ASN A 86 -8.96 7.58 -14.27
C ASN A 86 -9.72 6.51 -13.48
N VAL A 87 -10.86 6.90 -12.91
CA VAL A 87 -11.71 6.04 -12.09
C VAL A 87 -12.05 4.74 -12.80
N GLN A 88 -12.39 4.78 -14.09
CA GLN A 88 -12.92 3.62 -14.78
C GLN A 88 -11.85 2.55 -15.03
N ASP A 89 -10.65 2.97 -15.45
CA ASP A 89 -9.55 2.05 -15.69
C ASP A 89 -9.04 1.44 -14.38
N SER A 90 -8.85 2.29 -13.36
CA SER A 90 -8.45 1.86 -12.02
C SER A 90 -9.48 0.93 -11.38
N PHE A 91 -10.78 1.18 -11.57
CA PHE A 91 -11.85 0.32 -11.08
C PHE A 91 -11.77 -1.10 -11.67
N ASN A 92 -11.64 -1.22 -12.99
CA ASN A 92 -11.57 -2.52 -13.67
C ASN A 92 -10.35 -3.33 -13.18
N ILE A 93 -9.21 -2.67 -13.00
CA ILE A 93 -7.99 -3.32 -12.52
C ILE A 93 -8.12 -3.75 -11.05
N ILE A 94 -8.63 -2.89 -10.17
CA ILE A 94 -8.83 -3.19 -8.74
C ILE A 94 -9.92 -4.26 -8.54
N GLN A 95 -10.95 -4.28 -9.38
CA GLN A 95 -11.92 -5.37 -9.42
C GLN A 95 -11.19 -6.69 -9.74
N SER A 96 -10.34 -6.72 -10.76
CA SER A 96 -9.56 -7.92 -11.10
C SER A 96 -8.62 -8.35 -9.96
N PHE A 97 -8.04 -7.40 -9.22
CA PHE A 97 -7.25 -7.68 -8.01
C PHE A 97 -8.08 -8.48 -7.00
N THR A 98 -9.32 -8.06 -6.75
CA THR A 98 -10.26 -8.74 -5.84
C THR A 98 -10.62 -10.12 -6.35
N CYS A 99 -10.93 -10.26 -7.63
CA CYS A 99 -11.26 -11.56 -8.24
C CYS A 99 -10.11 -12.56 -8.06
N HIS A 100 -8.88 -12.17 -8.39
CA HIS A 100 -7.71 -13.03 -8.26
C HIS A 100 -7.43 -13.39 -6.79
N LEU A 101 -7.65 -12.45 -5.86
CA LEU A 101 -7.45 -12.69 -4.44
C LEU A 101 -8.30 -13.87 -3.92
N TYR A 102 -9.55 -13.95 -4.36
CA TYR A 102 -10.50 -15.02 -3.99
C TYR A 102 -10.43 -16.26 -4.90
N GLY A 103 -9.40 -16.36 -5.75
CA GLY A 103 -9.14 -17.57 -6.54
C GLY A 103 -9.94 -17.68 -7.83
N LEU A 104 -10.57 -16.60 -8.30
CA LEU A 104 -11.03 -16.54 -9.68
C LEU A 104 -9.78 -16.41 -10.56
N LYS A 105 -9.42 -17.52 -11.24
CA LYS A 105 -8.40 -17.50 -12.28
C LYS A 105 -8.98 -16.86 -13.54
N LYS A 106 -8.11 -16.17 -14.29
CA LYS A 106 -8.39 -15.74 -15.68
C LYS A 106 -8.90 -16.90 -16.53
#